data_AF-A0A353RBR8-F1
#
_entry.id   AF-A0A353RBR8-F1
#
_cell.length_a   1.000
_cell.length_b   1.000
_cell.length_c   1.000
_cell.angle_alpha   90.00
_cell.angle_beta   90.00
_cell.angle_gamma   90.00
#
_symmetry.space_group_name_H-M   'P 1'
#
loop_
_entity.id
_entity.type
_entity.pdbx_description
1 polymer ?
#
loop_
_entity_poly.entity_id
_entity_poly.type
_entity_poly.pdbx_seq_one_letter_code
_entity_poly.pdbx_strand_id
1 'polypeptide(L)' 'IEGSAVTGYGEELLKNAFNVDFGIVETVAHFTAAKRFRPDVDFVIDIGGQDMKCFKIRNGAIDNIFLNEA' A
#
# COMPACT_ATOMS: atom_id res chain seq x y z
N ILE A 1 -9.80 -20.11 4.83
CA ILE A 1 -9.14 -18.79 4.97
C ILE A 1 -7.75 -19.09 5.50
N GLU A 2 -6.69 -18.66 4.81
CA GLU A 2 -5.29 -18.99 5.16
C GLU A 2 -4.65 -17.94 6.09
N GLY A 3 -5.25 -16.76 6.21
CA GLY A 3 -4.81 -15.69 7.10
C GLY A 3 -5.55 -14.38 6.85
N SER A 4 -5.20 -13.35 7.61
CA SER A 4 -5.75 -12.01 7.60
C SER A 4 -4.62 -10.97 7.60
N ALA A 5 -4.84 -9.84 6.94
CA ALA A 5 -3.86 -8.76 6.86
C ALA A 5 -4.51 -7.39 7.03
N VAL A 6 -3.77 -6.46 7.63
CA VAL A 6 -4.15 -5.04 7.77
C VAL A 6 -3.05 -4.14 7.23
N THR A 7 -3.42 -2.92 6.88
CA THR A 7 -2.54 -1.89 6.30
C THR A 7 -3.06 -0.49 6.61
N GLY A 8 -2.31 0.54 6.22
CA GLY A 8 -2.64 1.96 6.43
C GLY A 8 -2.32 2.45 7.84
N TYR A 9 -2.64 3.71 8.12
CA TYR A 9 -2.26 4.39 9.37
C TYR A 9 -2.73 3.70 10.66
N GLY A 10 -3.85 2.96 10.59
CA GLY A 10 -4.41 2.19 11.71
C GLY A 10 -3.93 0.74 11.81
N GLU A 11 -2.97 0.31 10.99
CA GLU A 11 -2.50 -1.07 10.89
C GLU A 11 -2.21 -1.70 12.25
N GLU A 12 -1.32 -1.07 13.04
CA GLU A 12 -0.86 -1.63 14.31
C GLU A 12 -1.99 -1.70 15.34
N LEU A 13 -2.86 -0.69 15.38
CA LEU A 13 -4.02 -0.68 16.27
C LEU A 13 -4.96 -1.85 15.95
N LEU A 14 -5.33 -2.02 14.67
CA LEU A 14 -6.23 -3.09 14.25
C LEU A 14 -5.60 -4.47 14.41
N LYS A 15 -4.30 -4.60 14.11
CA LYS A 15 -3.56 -5.84 14.27
C LYS A 15 -3.61 -6.33 15.71
N ASN A 16 -3.35 -5.43 16.67
CA ASN A 16 -3.37 -5.76 18.09
C ASN A 16 -4.79 -5.94 18.66
N ALA A 17 -5.77 -5.16 18.18
CA ALA A 17 -7.15 -5.24 18.67
C ALA A 17 -7.86 -6.55 18.24
N PHE A 18 -7.55 -7.05 17.05
CA PHE A 18 -8.24 -8.20 16.46
C PHE A 18 -7.35 -9.43 16.28
N ASN A 19 -6.09 -9.40 16.74
CA ASN A 19 -5.09 -10.46 16.51
C ASN A 19 -4.95 -10.82 15.02
N VAL A 20 -4.84 -9.81 14.15
CA VAL A 20 -4.64 -10.03 12.70
C VAL A 20 -3.25 -10.61 12.46
N ASP A 21 -3.16 -11.59 11.56
CA ASP A 21 -1.92 -12.34 11.32
C ASP A 21 -0.78 -11.45 10.79
N PHE A 22 -1.11 -10.58 9.83
CA PHE A 22 -0.11 -9.78 9.11
C PHE A 22 -0.41 -8.28 9.13
N GLY A 23 0.66 -7.50 9.20
CA GLY A 23 0.67 -6.07 8.95
C GLY A 23 1.48 -5.81 7.67
N ILE A 24 0.97 -4.96 6.78
CA ILE A 24 1.55 -4.72 5.46
C ILE A 24 1.59 -3.22 5.21
N VAL A 25 2.68 -2.71 4.65
CA VAL A 25 2.79 -1.31 4.24
C VAL A 25 1.79 -0.98 3.12
N GLU A 26 1.06 0.12 3.27
CA GLU A 26 -0.04 0.50 2.35
C GLU A 26 0.42 0.64 0.91
N THR A 27 1.59 1.21 0.65
CA THR A 27 2.12 1.39 -0.70
C THR A 27 2.39 0.05 -1.39
N VAL A 28 2.81 -0.97 -0.63
CA VAL A 28 2.99 -2.33 -1.14
C VAL A 28 1.64 -2.98 -1.42
N ALA A 29 0.65 -2.79 -0.55
CA ALA A 29 -0.70 -3.30 -0.75
C ALA A 29 -1.34 -2.70 -2.01
N HIS A 30 -1.31 -1.37 -2.15
CA HIS A 30 -1.84 -0.64 -3.30
C HIS A 30 -1.09 -0.98 -4.59
N PHE A 31 0.24 -1.07 -4.56
CA PHE A 31 1.02 -1.52 -5.72
C PHE A 31 0.67 -2.95 -6.14
N THR A 32 0.55 -3.87 -5.18
CA THR A 32 0.20 -5.28 -5.45
C THR A 32 -1.19 -5.36 -6.11
N ALA A 33 -2.16 -4.60 -5.60
CA ALA A 33 -3.48 -4.49 -6.20
C ALA A 33 -3.41 -3.90 -7.61
N ALA A 34 -2.71 -2.77 -7.80
CA ALA A 34 -2.57 -2.12 -9.10
C ALA A 34 -1.95 -3.07 -10.15
N LYS A 35 -0.86 -3.76 -9.80
CA LYS A 35 -0.17 -4.73 -10.66
C LYS A 35 -1.05 -5.94 -11.01
N ARG A 36 -1.96 -6.33 -10.11
CA ARG A 36 -2.92 -7.42 -10.37
C ARG A 36 -3.93 -7.07 -11.46
N PHE A 37 -4.32 -5.80 -11.58
CA PHE A 37 -5.25 -5.31 -12.61
C PHE A 37 -4.55 -4.80 -13.87
N ARG A 38 -3.35 -4.23 -13.72
CA ARG A 38 -2.51 -3.72 -14.81
C ARG A 38 -1.07 -4.20 -14.59
N PRO A 39 -0.65 -5.35 -15.18
CA PRO A 39 0.67 -5.95 -14.96
C PRO A 39 1.86 -5.04 -15.32
N ASP A 40 1.65 -4.11 -16.24
CA ASP A 40 2.58 -3.13 -16.79
C ASP A 40 2.47 -1.75 -16.14
N VAL A 41 1.81 -1.64 -14.97
CA VAL A 41 1.72 -0.38 -14.22
C VAL A 41 3.10 0.15 -13.87
N ASP A 42 3.36 1.41 -14.25
CA ASP A 42 4.63 2.12 -14.08
C ASP A 42 4.53 3.29 -13.09
N PHE A 43 3.32 3.73 -12.78
CA PHE A 43 3.02 4.78 -11.83
C PHE A 43 1.66 4.55 -11.16
N VAL A 44 1.61 4.74 -9.84
CA VAL A 44 0.37 4.68 -9.06
C VAL A 44 0.24 5.97 -8.27
N ILE A 45 -0.96 6.53 -8.25
CA ILE A 45 -1.36 7.64 -7.40
C ILE A 45 -2.43 7.11 -6.46
N ASP A 46 -2.14 7.17 -5.17
CA ASP A 46 -3.07 6.89 -4.09
C ASP A 46 -3.48 8.22 -3.45
N ILE A 47 -4.75 8.59 -3.60
CA ILE A 47 -5.31 9.84 -3.08
C ILE A 47 -6.19 9.50 -1.89
N GLY A 48 -5.65 9.67 -0.70
CA GLY A 48 -6.36 9.47 0.55
C GLY A 48 -7.17 10.70 0.97
N GLY A 49 -7.78 10.61 2.16
CA GLY A 49 -8.51 11.73 2.76
C GLY A 49 -7.61 12.79 3.41
N GLN A 50 -6.35 12.45 3.72
CA GLN A 50 -5.42 13.34 4.43
C GLN A 50 -4.15 13.63 3.61
N ASP A 51 -3.65 12.63 2.89
CA ASP A 51 -2.44 12.74 2.10
C ASP A 51 -2.63 12.08 0.71
N MET A 52 -1.70 12.40 -0.18
CA MET A 52 -1.55 11.72 -1.46
C MET A 52 -0.16 11.10 -1.53
N LYS A 53 -0.11 9.85 -1.99
CA LYS A 53 1.12 9.09 -2.23
C LYS A 53 1.21 8.74 -3.70
N CYS A 54 2.32 9.11 -4.34
CA CYS A 54 2.60 8.72 -5.72
C CYS A 54 3.82 7.81 -5.73
N PHE A 55 3.73 6.62 -6.34
CA PHE A 55 4.85 5.70 -6.42
C PHE A 55 5.17 5.33 -7.87
N LYS A 56 6.44 5.49 -8.23
CA LYS A 56 6.99 5.11 -9.54
C LYS A 56 7.57 3.71 -9.46
N ILE A 57 7.28 2.89 -10.47
CA ILE A 57 7.65 1.48 -10.53
C ILE A 57 8.75 1.31 -11.58
N ARG A 58 9.81 0.59 -11.22
CA ARG A 58 10.87 0.18 -12.15
C ARG A 58 11.20 -1.28 -11.92
N ASN A 59 11.39 -2.01 -13.03
CA ASN A 59 11.69 -3.43 -13.00
C ASN A 59 10.70 -4.25 -12.13
N GLY A 60 9.43 -3.83 -12.12
CA GLY A 60 8.37 -4.50 -11.37
C GLY A 60 8.40 -4.31 -9.85
N ALA A 61 9.17 -3.35 -9.34
CA ALA A 61 9.23 -2.95 -7.93
C ALA A 61 9.05 -1.43 -7.77
N ILE A 62 8.63 -0.99 -6.58
CA ILE A 62 8.54 0.44 -6.23
C ILE A 62 9.95 1.00 -6.15
N ASP A 63 10.24 2.04 -6.94
CA ASP A 63 11.54 2.70 -7.06
C ASP A 63 11.60 4.00 -6.27
N ASN A 64 10.51 4.79 -6.33
CA ASN A 64 10.42 6.09 -5.66
C ASN A 64 9.00 6.33 -5.16
N ILE A 65 8.89 6.98 -4.00
CA ILE A 65 7.63 7.41 -3.40
C ILE A 65 7.69 8.94 -3.24
N PHE A 66 6.69 9.64 -3.76
CA PHE A 66 6.48 11.06 -3.60
C PHE A 66 5.30 11.27 -2.66
N LEU A 67 5.50 12.09 -1.64
CA LEU A 67 4.49 12.44 -0.63
C LEU A 67 4.18 13.93 -0.77
N ASN A 68 2.91 14.31 -0.64
CA ASN A 68 2.54 15.72 -0.53
C ASN A 68 2.54 16.16 0.94
N GLU A 69 3.69 16.15 1.59
CA GLU A 69 3.79 16.75 2.93
C GLU A 69 3.79 18.28 2.80
N ALA A 70 2.88 18.91 3.54
CA ALA A 70 2.88 20.34 3.86
C ALA A 70 3.45 20.53 5.26
#